data_AF-A0A3B9GMY0-F1
#
_entry.id   AF-A0A3B9GMY0-F1
#
_cell.length_a   1.000
_cell.length_b   1.000
_cell.length_c   1.000
_cell.angle_alpha   90.00
_cell.angle_beta   90.00
_cell.angle_gamma   90.00
#
_symmetry.space_group_name_H-M   'P 1'
#
loop_
_entity.id
_entity.type
_entity.pdbx_description
1 polymer ?
#
loop_
_entity_poly.entity_id
_entity_poly.type
_entity_poly.pdbx_seq_one_letter_code
_entity_poly.pdbx_strand_id
1 'polypeptide(L)'
;MKNMIILLVCAMVVAACQQKETPEERANMFLALSRSSLAVNDFDKAKAYIDSIRSKCPTALNARESAIILLDSMNIALSKVELQKMEEEMSKIVNPDKIARDTLDFYHDEAKEKVRFFERKLQHDIQHKAVH
;
A
#
# COMPACT_ATOMS: atom_id res chain seq x y z
N MET A 1 30.73 -8.42 -49.21
CA MET A 1 29.67 -9.35 -48.75
C MET A 1 29.94 -9.96 -47.36
N LYS A 2 30.69 -9.28 -46.49
CA LYS A 2 31.00 -9.75 -45.12
C LYS A 2 30.23 -8.96 -44.05
N ASN A 3 29.83 -7.74 -44.39
CA ASN A 3 29.07 -6.83 -43.52
C ASN A 3 27.55 -7.08 -43.58
N MET A 4 27.06 -7.86 -44.56
CA MET A 4 25.63 -8.18 -44.70
C MET A 4 25.21 -9.40 -43.85
N ILE A 5 26.17 -10.23 -43.44
CA ILE A 5 25.93 -11.41 -42.58
C ILE A 5 25.83 -10.99 -41.11
N ILE A 6 26.57 -9.95 -40.70
CA ILE A 6 26.56 -9.45 -39.31
C ILE A 6 25.22 -8.78 -38.97
N LEU A 7 24.60 -8.09 -39.94
CA LEU A 7 23.30 -7.44 -39.75
C LEU A 7 22.12 -8.43 -39.59
N LEU A 8 22.25 -9.65 -40.11
CA LEU A 8 21.18 -10.64 -40.07
C LEU A 8 21.18 -11.48 -38.79
N VAL A 9 22.32 -11.58 -38.09
CA VAL A 9 22.43 -12.28 -36.80
C VAL A 9 21.91 -11.42 -35.64
N CYS A 10 22.05 -10.08 -35.70
CA CYS A 10 21.49 -9.19 -34.68
C CYS A 10 19.96 -9.16 -34.66
N ALA A 11 19.28 -9.43 -35.79
CA ALA A 11 17.82 -9.46 -35.84
C ALA A 11 17.21 -10.73 -35.22
N MET A 12 17.93 -11.86 -35.20
CA MET A 12 17.42 -13.12 -34.64
C MET A 12 17.53 -13.23 -33.11
N VAL A 13 18.34 -12.39 -32.46
CA VAL A 13 18.45 -12.39 -30.99
C VAL A 13 17.30 -11.61 -30.33
N VAL A 14 16.71 -10.62 -31.03
CA VAL A 14 15.62 -9.79 -30.48
C VAL A 14 14.26 -10.49 -30.54
N ALA A 15 14.10 -11.50 -31.40
CA ALA A 15 12.85 -12.26 -31.53
C ALA A 15 12.73 -13.45 -30.56
N ALA A 16 13.78 -13.78 -29.80
CA ALA A 16 13.85 -15.01 -29.00
C ALA A 16 13.51 -14.85 -27.49
N CYS A 17 13.24 -13.64 -27.01
CA CYS A 17 12.86 -13.40 -25.61
C CYS A 17 11.49 -12.69 -25.51
N GLN A 18 10.42 -13.33 -25.99
CA GLN A 18 9.08 -13.03 -25.46
C GLN A 18 8.93 -13.73 -24.10
N GLN A 19 9.71 -13.31 -23.10
CA GLN A 19 9.52 -13.77 -21.73
C GLN A 19 8.13 -13.26 -21.29
N LYS A 20 7.18 -14.16 -21.04
CA LYS A 20 5.91 -13.76 -20.44
C LYS A 20 6.21 -13.20 -19.06
N GLU A 21 5.73 -11.98 -18.80
CA GLU A 21 5.78 -11.34 -17.49
C GLU A 21 5.25 -12.31 -16.43
N THR A 22 6.06 -12.54 -15.39
CA THR A 22 5.67 -13.38 -14.26
C THR A 22 4.62 -12.64 -13.41
N PRO A 23 3.77 -13.37 -12.66
CA PRO A 23 2.83 -12.75 -11.73
C PRO A 23 3.52 -11.80 -10.72
N GLU A 24 4.74 -12.14 -10.28
CA GLU A 24 5.53 -11.33 -9.35
C GLU A 24 6.00 -10.02 -10.00
N GLU A 25 6.52 -10.05 -11.23
CA GLU A 25 6.91 -8.83 -11.96
C GLU A 25 5.71 -7.89 -12.11
N ARG A 26 4.56 -8.43 -12.53
CA ARG A 26 3.32 -7.65 -12.68
C ARG A 26 2.83 -7.05 -11.37
N ALA A 27 2.86 -7.84 -10.29
CA ALA A 27 2.45 -7.36 -8.97
C ALA A 27 3.41 -6.28 -8.45
N ASN A 28 4.71 -6.41 -8.72
CA ASN A 28 5.70 -5.40 -8.38
C ASN A 28 5.50 -4.10 -9.17
N MET A 29 5.05 -4.16 -10.42
CA MET A 29 4.62 -2.97 -11.15
C MET A 29 3.44 -2.26 -10.46
N PHE A 30 2.42 -3.00 -10.01
CA PHE A 30 1.32 -2.41 -9.23
C PHE A 30 1.80 -1.84 -7.89
N LEU A 31 2.74 -2.49 -7.20
CA LEU A 31 3.35 -1.94 -5.98
C LEU A 31 4.06 -0.61 -6.25
N ALA A 32 4.81 -0.52 -7.34
CA ALA A 32 5.48 0.72 -7.74
C ALA A 32 4.46 1.83 -8.00
N LEU A 33 3.40 1.53 -8.76
CA LEU A 33 2.32 2.48 -9.03
C LEU A 33 1.56 2.90 -7.76
N SER A 34 1.37 1.97 -6.82
CA SER A 34 0.79 2.27 -5.51
C SER A 34 1.67 3.26 -4.75
N ARG A 35 2.99 3.01 -4.68
CA ARG A 35 3.93 3.91 -3.99
C ARG A 35 4.02 5.28 -4.66
N SER A 36 4.01 5.35 -5.99
CA SER A 36 3.97 6.62 -6.72
C SER A 36 2.69 7.41 -6.46
N SER A 37 1.54 6.73 -6.33
CA SER A 37 0.27 7.39 -5.98
C SER A 37 0.31 7.94 -4.55
N LEU A 38 0.92 7.21 -3.61
CA LEU A 38 1.14 7.69 -2.24
C LEU A 38 2.05 8.93 -2.18
N ALA A 39 3.08 9.00 -3.03
CA ALA A 39 3.99 10.15 -3.06
C ALA A 39 3.28 11.47 -3.42
N VAL A 40 2.11 11.40 -4.05
CA VAL A 40 1.26 12.55 -4.38
C VAL A 40 -0.03 12.61 -3.55
N ASN A 41 -0.08 11.87 -2.43
CA ASN A 41 -1.24 11.77 -1.52
C ASN A 41 -2.54 11.24 -2.17
N ASP A 42 -2.44 10.49 -3.28
CA ASP A 42 -3.58 9.83 -3.93
C ASP A 42 -3.80 8.43 -3.31
N PHE A 43 -4.43 8.43 -2.13
CA PHE A 43 -4.66 7.21 -1.34
C PHE A 43 -5.64 6.24 -2.01
N ASP A 44 -6.67 6.76 -2.69
CA ASP A 44 -7.67 5.93 -3.38
C ASP A 44 -7.04 5.15 -4.53
N LYS A 45 -6.21 5.81 -5.34
CA LYS A 45 -5.50 5.16 -6.43
C LYS A 45 -4.43 4.21 -5.94
N ALA A 46 -3.71 4.57 -4.86
CA ALA A 46 -2.79 3.64 -4.21
C ALA A 46 -3.50 2.34 -3.77
N LYS A 47 -4.63 2.47 -3.10
CA LYS A 47 -5.45 1.34 -2.66
C LYS A 47 -5.97 0.51 -3.84
N ALA A 48 -6.39 1.15 -4.94
CA ALA A 48 -6.85 0.45 -6.14
C ALA A 48 -5.74 -0.42 -6.78
N TYR A 49 -4.48 0.03 -6.73
CA TYR A 49 -3.35 -0.80 -7.18
C TYR A 49 -3.07 -1.97 -6.23
N ILE A 50 -3.17 -1.77 -4.92
CA ILE A 50 -3.09 -2.87 -3.93
C ILE A 50 -4.18 -3.91 -4.16
N ASP A 51 -5.42 -3.47 -4.38
CA ASP A 51 -6.55 -4.36 -4.68
C ASP A 51 -6.38 -5.07 -6.04
N SER A 52 -5.70 -4.43 -7.00
CA SER A 52 -5.30 -5.06 -8.27
C SER A 52 -4.29 -6.19 -8.08
N ILE A 53 -3.35 -6.08 -7.13
CA ILE A 53 -2.41 -7.17 -6.83
C ILE A 53 -3.18 -8.41 -6.34
N ARG A 54 -4.13 -8.22 -5.41
CA ARG A 54 -4.94 -9.30 -4.85
C ARG A 54 -5.79 -10.03 -5.90
N SER A 55 -6.38 -9.27 -6.82
CA SER A 55 -7.31 -9.81 -7.82
C SER A 55 -6.63 -10.34 -9.08
N LYS A 56 -5.56 -9.69 -9.54
CA LYS A 56 -4.91 -9.98 -10.83
C LYS A 56 -3.63 -10.81 -10.71
N CYS A 57 -3.01 -10.85 -9.53
CA CYS A 57 -1.74 -11.54 -9.28
C CYS A 57 -1.85 -12.49 -8.06
N PRO A 58 -2.83 -13.42 -8.02
CA PRO A 58 -3.08 -14.25 -6.84
C PRO A 58 -1.89 -15.11 -6.43
N THR A 59 -1.02 -15.50 -7.37
CA THR A 59 0.16 -16.33 -7.11
C THR A 59 1.45 -15.53 -6.85
N ALA A 60 1.39 -14.19 -6.86
CA ALA A 60 2.53 -13.33 -6.54
C ALA A 60 2.67 -13.15 -5.02
N LEU A 61 3.06 -14.22 -4.33
CA LEU A 61 3.04 -14.29 -2.87
C LEU A 61 3.90 -13.19 -2.22
N ASN A 62 5.12 -12.95 -2.72
CA ASN A 62 6.02 -11.94 -2.15
C ASN A 62 5.48 -10.52 -2.34
N ALA A 63 4.98 -10.21 -3.54
CA ALA A 63 4.38 -8.91 -3.79
C ALA A 63 3.06 -8.72 -3.03
N ARG A 64 2.26 -9.78 -2.83
CA ARG A 64 1.03 -9.74 -2.03
C ARG A 64 1.32 -9.43 -0.56
N GLU A 65 2.32 -10.09 0.04
CA GLU A 65 2.74 -9.78 1.41
C GLU A 65 3.25 -8.34 1.52
N SER A 66 4.05 -7.90 0.54
CA SER A 66 4.54 -6.51 0.47
C SER A 66 3.38 -5.51 0.32
N ALA A 67 2.31 -5.88 -0.38
CA ALA A 67 1.11 -5.06 -0.54
C ALA A 67 0.29 -4.96 0.75
N ILE A 68 0.25 -6.04 1.56
CA ILE A 68 -0.38 -6.03 2.89
C ILE A 68 0.34 -5.06 3.82
N ILE A 69 1.68 -5.15 3.88
CA ILE A 69 2.52 -4.26 4.68
C ILE A 69 2.33 -2.79 4.25
N LEU A 70 2.29 -2.53 2.94
CA LEU A 70 2.04 -1.19 2.41
C LEU A 70 0.65 -0.66 2.80
N LEU A 71 -0.38 -1.50 2.71
CA LEU A 71 -1.74 -1.15 3.09
C LEU A 71 -1.85 -0.80 4.57
N ASP A 72 -1.22 -1.57 5.46
CA ASP A 72 -1.25 -1.26 6.89
C ASP A 72 -0.52 0.03 7.22
N SER A 73 0.60 0.28 6.55
CA SER A 73 1.34 1.54 6.66
C SER A 73 0.46 2.74 6.25
N MET A 74 -0.32 2.60 5.17
CA MET A 74 -1.30 3.60 4.75
C MET A 74 -2.42 3.78 5.79
N ASN A 75 -2.95 2.70 6.33
CA ASN A 75 -4.01 2.75 7.34
C ASN A 75 -3.56 3.44 8.62
N ILE A 76 -2.31 3.25 9.05
CA ILE A 76 -1.71 3.99 10.17
C ILE A 76 -1.69 5.49 9.85
N ALA A 77 -1.20 5.88 8.67
CA ALA A 77 -1.11 7.28 8.28
C ALA A 77 -2.49 7.95 8.24
N LEU A 78 -3.48 7.31 7.61
CA LEU A 78 -4.86 7.81 7.55
C LEU A 78 -5.49 7.91 8.94
N SER A 79 -5.32 6.90 9.79
CA SER A 79 -5.88 6.90 11.14
C SER A 79 -5.22 7.98 12.03
N LYS A 80 -3.93 8.29 11.83
CA LYS A 80 -3.25 9.39 12.52
C LYS A 80 -3.79 10.75 12.09
N VAL A 81 -4.09 10.95 10.80
CA VAL A 81 -4.72 12.17 10.29
C VAL A 81 -6.14 12.32 10.86
N GLU A 82 -6.92 11.24 10.93
CA GLU A 82 -8.25 11.24 11.55
C GLU A 82 -8.18 11.62 13.03
N LEU A 83 -7.28 11.00 13.79
CA LEU A 83 -7.07 11.31 15.21
C LEU A 83 -6.68 12.78 15.41
N GLN A 84 -5.73 13.29 14.62
CA GLN A 84 -5.31 14.68 14.70
C GLN A 84 -6.47 15.65 14.42
N LYS A 85 -7.26 15.40 13.37
CA LYS A 85 -8.43 16.24 13.06
C LYS A 85 -9.44 16.26 14.20
N MET A 86 -9.71 15.10 14.79
CA MET A 86 -10.61 15.03 15.95
C MET A 86 -10.04 15.77 17.16
N GLU A 87 -8.74 15.66 17.45
CA GLU A 87 -8.09 16.43 18.52
C GLU A 87 -8.20 17.95 18.28
N GLU A 88 -7.99 18.39 17.03
CA GLU A 88 -8.18 19.79 16.63
C GLU A 88 -9.63 20.25 16.80
N GLU A 89 -10.62 19.42 16.46
CA GLU A 89 -12.04 19.71 16.64
C GLU A 89 -12.44 19.75 18.12
N MET A 90 -12.01 18.76 18.90
CA MET A 90 -12.21 18.71 20.35
C MET A 90 -11.64 19.94 21.05
N SER A 91 -10.47 20.43 20.62
CA SER A 91 -9.84 21.62 21.21
C SER A 91 -10.66 22.91 21.04
N LYS A 92 -11.57 22.96 20.06
CA LYS A 92 -12.44 24.11 19.79
C LYS A 92 -13.71 24.10 20.66
N ILE A 93 -14.02 22.99 21.32
CA ILE A 93 -15.23 22.84 22.11
C ILE A 93 -14.99 23.45 23.50
N VAL A 94 -15.70 24.54 23.79
CA VAL A 94 -15.60 25.25 25.07
C VAL A 94 -16.74 24.81 25.98
N ASN A 95 -16.41 24.36 27.20
CA ASN A 95 -17.36 23.93 28.23
C ASN A 95 -18.39 22.90 27.74
N PRO A 96 -17.96 21.74 27.20
CA PRO A 96 -18.90 20.67 26.90
C PRO A 96 -19.59 20.22 28.18
N ASP A 97 -20.89 19.95 28.10
CA ASP A 97 -21.59 19.25 29.17
C ASP A 97 -21.03 17.85 29.37
N LYS A 98 -21.44 17.18 30.44
CA LYS A 98 -20.92 15.85 30.79
C LYS A 98 -21.17 14.81 29.69
N ILE A 99 -22.36 14.79 29.10
CA ILE A 99 -22.74 13.79 28.09
C ILE A 99 -21.91 14.02 26.82
N ALA A 100 -21.78 15.27 26.40
CA ALA A 100 -20.95 15.66 25.27
C ALA A 100 -19.48 15.28 25.50
N ARG A 101 -18.94 15.52 26.70
CA ARG A 101 -17.57 15.12 27.05
C ARG A 101 -17.36 13.61 26.99
N ASP A 102 -18.23 12.85 27.66
CA ASP A 102 -18.13 11.38 27.68
C ASP A 102 -18.19 10.80 26.26
N THR A 103 -19.01 11.40 25.38
CA THR A 103 -19.12 11.01 23.97
C THR A 103 -17.84 11.33 23.19
N LEU A 104 -17.26 12.51 23.39
CA LEU A 104 -16.01 12.91 22.73
C LEU A 104 -14.84 12.03 23.16
N ASP A 105 -14.72 11.75 24.47
CA ASP A 105 -13.66 10.90 25.02
C ASP A 105 -13.77 9.46 24.46
N PHE A 106 -14.99 8.92 24.33
CA PHE A 106 -15.21 7.61 23.71
C PHE A 106 -14.69 7.55 22.27
N TYR A 107 -15.05 8.52 21.41
CA TYR A 107 -14.57 8.54 20.03
C TYR A 107 -13.07 8.82 19.94
N HIS A 108 -12.53 9.64 20.86
CA HIS A 108 -11.09 9.89 20.97
C HIS A 108 -10.30 8.61 21.24
N ASP A 109 -10.77 7.82 22.19
CA ASP A 109 -10.16 6.54 22.54
C ASP A 109 -10.33 5.51 21.42
N GLU A 110 -11.47 5.48 20.72
CA GLU A 110 -11.68 4.61 19.55
C GLU A 110 -10.66 4.92 18.43
N ALA A 111 -10.43 6.19 18.10
CA ALA A 111 -9.46 6.55 17.06
C ALA A 111 -8.01 6.22 17.49
N LYS A 112 -7.67 6.41 18.77
CA LYS A 112 -6.36 5.97 19.31
C LYS A 112 -6.19 4.46 19.18
N GLU A 113 -7.21 3.68 19.54
CA GLU A 113 -7.17 2.23 19.41
C GLU A 113 -7.06 1.77 17.95
N LYS A 114 -7.71 2.48 17.02
CA LYS A 114 -7.57 2.23 15.58
C LYS A 114 -6.12 2.39 15.11
N VAL A 115 -5.43 3.45 15.53
CA VAL A 115 -3.99 3.65 15.24
C VAL A 115 -3.17 2.48 15.82
N ARG A 116 -3.37 2.15 17.10
CA ARG A 116 -2.64 1.06 17.77
C ARG A 116 -2.88 -0.29 17.12
N PHE A 117 -4.11 -0.56 16.67
CA PHE A 117 -4.46 -1.78 15.97
C PHE A 117 -3.61 -1.95 14.71
N PHE A 118 -3.55 -0.92 13.85
CA PHE A 118 -2.77 -1.02 12.62
C PHE A 118 -1.26 -1.05 12.86
N GLU A 119 -0.75 -0.38 13.90
CA GLU A 119 0.66 -0.49 14.30
C GLU A 119 1.01 -1.91 14.74
N ARG A 120 0.18 -2.54 15.56
CA ARG A 120 0.35 -3.95 15.97
C ARG A 120 0.26 -4.90 14.77
N LYS A 121 -0.70 -4.67 13.87
CA LYS A 121 -0.87 -5.46 12.65
C LYS A 121 0.34 -5.36 11.73
N LEU A 122 0.85 -4.14 11.48
CA LEU A 122 2.04 -3.91 10.67
C LEU A 122 3.25 -4.63 11.26
N GLN A 123 3.45 -4.54 12.58
CA GLN A 123 4.56 -5.23 13.25
C GLN A 123 4.45 -6.75 13.07
N HIS A 124 3.27 -7.31 13.30
CA HIS A 124 2.99 -8.73 13.10
C HIS A 124 3.28 -9.16 11.65
N ASP A 125 2.76 -8.42 10.67
CA ASP A 125 2.89 -8.76 9.26
C ASP A 125 4.34 -8.61 8.75
N ILE A 126 5.14 -7.69 9.32
CA ILE A 126 6.59 -7.61 9.07
C ILE A 126 7.32 -8.81 9.68
N GLN A 127 6.99 -9.19 10.93
CA GLN A 127 7.64 -10.31 11.63
C GLN A 127 7.33 -11.67 11.01
N HIS A 128 6.20 -11.80 10.33
CA HIS A 128 5.75 -13.04 9.70
C HIS A 128 5.80 -13.02 8.18
N LYS A 129 6.44 -11.99 7.60
CA LYS A 129 6.73 -11.97 6.17
C LYS A 129 7.64 -13.13 5.80
N ALA A 130 7.20 -13.96 4.87
CA ALA A 130 8.00 -15.06 4.33
C ALA A 130 8.69 -14.62 3.04
N VAL A 131 9.70 -15.39 2.63
CA VAL A 131 10.27 -15.26 1.29
C VAL A 131 9.93 -16.55 0.56
N HIS A 132 9.10 -16.42 -0.47
CA HIS A 132 8.65 -17.50 -1.36
C HIS A 132 9.42 -17.51 -2.67
#